data_AF-A0A176TDM2-F1
#
_entry.id   AF-A0A176TDM2-F1
#
_cell.length_a   1.000
_cell.length_b   1.000
_cell.length_c   1.000
_cell.angle_alpha   90.00
_cell.angle_beta   90.00
_cell.angle_gamma   90.00
#
_symmetry.space_group_name_H-M   'P 1'
#
loop_
_entity.id
_entity.type
_entity.pdbx_description
1 polymer ?
#
loop_
_entity_poly.entity_id
_entity_poly.type
_entity_poly.pdbx_seq_one_letter_code
_entity_poly.pdbx_strand_id
1 'polypeptide(L)'
;MIKTKNLILICSLIALFVFIKCTTKSPQKEVIPPIKEVEKAIDYEAIYNSLVIEYKPEITSQKEFKNFKNKSNYEDVIEAYDVRNSPEILGGKSNKENIRYYELPTTINTQEHGNNGIIFGDLNNDNKRDCIISVFRSDGYNEVTFFYVFINHGDTFKLEDVANENDICGCKKESWPNLFRYQKIEDGYLKGVSQCHHKDAHCCPSLFFRTKVSFTDGKLQFDSAEFVMDDAVKYRATPKLESILYKLD
;
A
#
# COMPACT_ATOMS: atom_id res chain seq x y z
N MET A 1 -59.96 1.97 30.39
CA MET A 1 -60.62 1.01 29.48
C MET A 1 -60.75 1.62 28.09
N ILE A 2 -59.74 1.43 27.24
CA ILE A 2 -59.84 1.80 25.82
C ILE A 2 -60.71 0.74 25.15
N LYS A 3 -61.88 1.15 24.66
CA LYS A 3 -62.85 0.25 24.00
C LYS A 3 -62.16 -0.46 22.84
N THR A 4 -62.38 -1.76 22.73
CA THR A 4 -61.75 -2.71 21.77
C THR A 4 -61.84 -2.27 20.31
N LYS A 5 -62.77 -1.37 19.96
CA LYS A 5 -62.90 -0.76 18.63
C LYS A 5 -61.84 0.31 18.31
N ASN A 6 -61.31 1.02 19.31
CA ASN A 6 -60.27 2.03 19.10
C ASN A 6 -58.87 1.42 18.96
N LEU A 7 -58.64 0.23 19.52
CA LEU A 7 -57.35 -0.46 19.42
C LEU A 7 -57.12 -1.03 18.00
N ILE A 8 -58.18 -1.52 17.35
CA ILE A 8 -58.12 -2.03 15.97
C ILE A 8 -57.80 -0.91 14.98
N LEU A 9 -58.38 0.29 15.17
CA LEU A 9 -58.14 1.43 14.28
C LEU A 9 -56.69 1.95 14.37
N ILE A 10 -56.10 1.95 15.57
CA ILE A 10 -54.71 2.37 15.80
C ILE A 10 -53.73 1.34 15.23
N CYS A 11 -53.99 0.04 15.38
CA CYS A 11 -53.16 -1.00 14.77
C CYS A 11 -53.20 -0.97 13.23
N SER A 12 -54.35 -0.65 12.62
CA SER A 12 -54.45 -0.50 11.16
C SER A 12 -53.71 0.73 10.62
N LEU A 13 -53.66 1.83 11.39
CA LEU A 13 -52.91 3.04 11.02
C LEU A 13 -51.39 2.82 11.09
N ILE A 14 -50.89 2.08 12.08
CA ILE A 14 -49.45 1.76 12.20
C ILE A 14 -49.00 0.80 11.08
N ALA A 15 -49.83 -0.17 10.69
CA ALA A 15 -49.54 -1.06 9.56
C ALA A 15 -49.45 -0.31 8.22
N LEU A 16 -50.24 0.75 8.02
CA LEU A 16 -50.19 1.59 6.82
C LEU A 16 -48.88 2.40 6.74
N PHE A 17 -48.36 2.91 7.86
CA PHE A 17 -47.08 3.63 7.90
C PHE A 17 -45.86 2.70 7.70
N VAL A 18 -45.95 1.43 8.13
CA VAL A 18 -44.89 0.43 7.88
C VAL A 18 -44.87 0.01 6.39
N PHE A 19 -46.03 -0.07 5.72
CA PHE A 19 -46.07 -0.36 4.28
C PHE A 19 -45.62 0.82 3.40
N ILE A 20 -45.87 2.07 3.81
CA ILE A 20 -45.39 3.25 3.06
C ILE A 20 -43.85 3.39 3.15
N LYS A 21 -43.22 2.94 4.25
CA LYS A 21 -41.74 2.93 4.36
C LYS A 21 -41.04 1.77 3.63
N CYS A 22 -41.76 0.76 3.15
CA CYS A 22 -41.19 -0.33 2.34
C CYS A 22 -41.36 -0.15 0.82
N THR A 23 -41.91 0.99 0.36
CA THR A 23 -41.99 1.31 -1.08
C THR A 23 -40.96 2.33 -1.54
N THR A 24 -39.96 2.65 -0.71
CA THR A 24 -38.72 3.23 -1.22
C THR A 24 -38.01 2.12 -1.99
N LYS A 25 -38.27 2.07 -3.30
CA LYS A 25 -37.36 1.43 -4.26
C LYS A 25 -35.96 1.80 -3.82
N SER A 26 -35.14 0.79 -3.48
CA SER A 26 -33.69 0.95 -3.44
C SER A 26 -33.33 1.75 -4.69
N PRO A 27 -32.58 2.88 -4.59
CA PRO A 27 -32.16 3.58 -5.78
C PRO A 27 -31.48 2.53 -6.65
N GLN A 28 -32.11 2.18 -7.78
CA GLN A 28 -31.50 1.30 -8.74
C GLN A 28 -30.20 2.00 -9.10
N LYS A 29 -29.09 1.41 -8.66
CA LYS A 29 -27.75 1.84 -9.03
C LYS A 29 -27.80 1.97 -10.54
N GLU A 30 -27.67 3.20 -11.06
CA GLU A 30 -27.73 3.45 -12.50
C GLU A 30 -26.83 2.43 -13.17
N VAL A 31 -27.43 1.56 -13.98
CA VAL A 31 -26.68 0.59 -14.77
C VAL A 31 -26.04 1.42 -15.86
N ILE A 32 -24.81 1.84 -15.59
CA ILE A 32 -23.96 2.51 -16.57
C ILE A 32 -23.85 1.51 -17.75
N PRO A 33 -24.32 1.86 -18.95
CA PRO A 33 -24.19 0.98 -20.11
C PRO A 33 -22.69 0.71 -20.34
N PRO A 34 -22.32 -0.51 -20.76
CA PRO A 34 -20.93 -0.80 -21.08
C PRO A 34 -20.47 0.22 -22.11
N ILE A 35 -19.42 0.97 -21.74
CA ILE A 35 -18.76 1.92 -22.62
C ILE A 35 -18.32 1.10 -23.83
N LYS A 36 -18.67 1.56 -25.04
CA LYS A 36 -18.18 0.95 -26.29
C LYS A 36 -16.68 0.72 -26.15
N GLU A 37 -16.26 -0.54 -26.27
CA GLU A 37 -14.87 -0.95 -26.25
C GLU A 37 -14.06 -0.01 -27.15
N VAL A 38 -13.22 0.82 -26.55
CA VAL A 38 -12.23 1.57 -27.30
C VAL A 38 -11.11 0.57 -27.58
N GLU A 39 -11.29 -0.25 -28.62
CA GLU A 39 -10.31 -1.26 -29.05
C GLU A 39 -9.05 -0.57 -29.59
N LYS A 40 -8.14 -0.22 -28.68
CA LYS A 40 -6.76 -0.67 -28.80
C LYS A 40 -6.56 -1.70 -27.71
N ALA A 41 -6.19 -2.93 -28.09
CA ALA A 41 -5.74 -3.92 -27.13
C ALA A 41 -4.51 -3.36 -26.41
N ILE A 42 -4.70 -2.88 -25.18
CA ILE A 42 -3.60 -2.45 -24.31
C ILE A 42 -2.93 -3.72 -23.80
N ASP A 43 -1.65 -3.87 -24.09
CA ASP A 43 -0.84 -4.99 -23.60
C ASP A 43 -0.38 -4.71 -22.17
N TYR A 44 -1.26 -4.98 -21.21
CA TYR A 44 -1.00 -4.76 -19.78
C TYR A 44 0.18 -5.59 -19.26
N GLU A 45 0.38 -6.79 -19.81
CA GLU A 45 1.48 -7.66 -19.40
C GLU A 45 2.83 -7.05 -19.81
N ALA A 46 2.94 -6.54 -21.04
CA ALA A 46 4.14 -5.84 -21.48
C ALA A 46 4.42 -4.58 -20.67
N ILE A 47 3.38 -3.78 -20.35
CA ILE A 47 3.52 -2.58 -19.51
C ILE A 47 4.01 -2.97 -18.12
N TYR A 48 3.40 -3.98 -17.50
CA TYR A 48 3.78 -4.47 -16.19
C TYR A 48 5.23 -4.96 -16.16
N ASN A 49 5.62 -5.80 -17.11
CA ASN A 49 6.99 -6.31 -17.21
C ASN A 49 8.00 -5.18 -17.40
N SER A 50 7.65 -4.14 -18.17
CA SER A 50 8.49 -2.95 -18.32
C SER A 50 8.68 -2.22 -17.00
N LEU A 51 7.64 -2.08 -16.17
CA LEU A 51 7.76 -1.46 -14.84
C LEU A 51 8.68 -2.27 -13.93
N VAL A 52 8.53 -3.59 -13.90
CA VAL A 52 9.39 -4.46 -13.08
C VAL A 52 10.86 -4.32 -13.46
N ILE A 53 11.15 -4.22 -14.77
CA ILE A 53 12.53 -4.01 -15.27
C ILE A 53 13.03 -2.61 -14.90
N GLU A 54 12.22 -1.57 -15.09
CA GLU A 54 12.54 -0.17 -14.80
C GLU A 54 12.95 0.05 -13.33
N TYR A 55 12.25 -0.64 -12.42
CA TYR A 55 12.45 -0.55 -10.98
C TYR A 55 13.32 -1.66 -10.39
N LYS A 56 14.08 -2.37 -11.23
CA LYS A 56 15.08 -3.30 -10.73
C LYS A 56 16.13 -2.56 -9.89
N PRO A 57 16.36 -2.93 -8.62
CA PRO A 57 17.36 -2.27 -7.79
C PRO A 57 18.78 -2.55 -8.29
N GLU A 58 19.70 -1.67 -7.94
CA GLU A 58 21.12 -1.89 -8.18
C GLU A 58 21.60 -3.15 -7.45
N ILE A 59 22.52 -3.89 -8.07
CA ILE A 59 23.13 -5.07 -7.47
C ILE A 59 24.02 -4.64 -6.30
N THR A 60 23.65 -5.06 -5.11
CA THR A 60 24.44 -4.85 -3.88
C THR A 60 25.63 -5.80 -3.87
N SER A 61 26.82 -5.29 -3.60
CA SER A 61 28.01 -6.14 -3.44
C SER A 61 28.05 -6.80 -2.07
N GLN A 62 28.64 -8.00 -1.97
CA GLN A 62 28.85 -8.66 -0.67
C GLN A 62 29.71 -7.82 0.29
N LYS A 63 30.67 -7.05 -0.25
CA LYS A 63 31.51 -6.13 0.53
C LYS A 63 30.68 -5.03 1.17
N GLU A 64 29.78 -4.44 0.39
CA GLU A 64 28.87 -3.39 0.87
C GLU A 64 27.92 -3.93 1.94
N PHE A 65 27.27 -5.06 1.68
CA PHE A 65 26.37 -5.66 2.67
C PHE A 65 27.11 -6.02 3.97
N LYS A 66 28.32 -6.57 3.87
CA LYS A 66 29.17 -6.81 5.05
C LYS A 66 29.53 -5.51 5.77
N ASN A 67 29.82 -4.43 5.05
CA ASN A 67 30.08 -3.13 5.65
C ASN A 67 28.86 -2.60 6.41
N PHE A 68 27.66 -2.70 5.85
CA PHE A 68 26.41 -2.37 6.54
C PHE A 68 26.27 -3.18 7.82
N LYS A 69 26.37 -4.51 7.75
CA LYS A 69 26.27 -5.39 8.93
C LYS A 69 27.32 -5.12 10.00
N ASN A 70 28.52 -4.70 9.62
CA ASN A 70 29.58 -4.38 10.58
C ASN A 70 29.39 -3.01 11.24
N LYS A 71 28.71 -2.07 10.56
CA LYS A 71 28.48 -0.70 11.01
C LYS A 71 27.06 -0.49 11.56
N SER A 72 26.26 -1.55 11.62
CA SER A 72 24.89 -1.54 12.10
C SER A 72 24.66 -2.74 13.02
N ASN A 73 23.61 -2.64 13.82
CA ASN A 73 23.02 -3.74 14.58
C ASN A 73 21.55 -3.90 14.14
N TYR A 74 21.33 -3.88 12.82
CA TYR A 74 20.00 -3.72 12.23
C TYR A 74 18.99 -4.77 12.72
N GLU A 75 19.39 -6.02 12.93
CA GLU A 75 18.52 -7.09 13.42
C GLU A 75 17.97 -6.75 14.81
N ASP A 76 18.86 -6.46 15.78
CA ASP A 76 18.49 -6.09 17.15
C ASP A 76 17.66 -4.79 17.19
N VAL A 77 18.00 -3.82 16.36
CA VAL A 77 17.32 -2.53 16.31
C VAL A 77 15.90 -2.68 15.76
N ILE A 78 15.72 -3.46 14.69
CA ILE A 78 14.40 -3.76 14.14
C ILE A 78 13.58 -4.58 15.15
N GLU A 79 14.15 -5.63 15.74
CA GLU A 79 13.44 -6.43 16.75
C GLU A 79 12.97 -5.56 17.92
N ALA A 80 13.85 -4.69 18.44
CA ALA A 80 13.51 -3.77 19.51
C ALA A 80 12.45 -2.73 19.10
N TYR A 81 12.48 -2.26 17.84
CA TYR A 81 11.44 -1.39 17.29
C TYR A 81 10.09 -2.13 17.26
N ASP A 82 10.06 -3.35 16.74
CA ASP A 82 8.84 -4.12 16.54
C ASP A 82 8.17 -4.50 17.87
N VAL A 83 8.97 -4.82 18.89
CA VAL A 83 8.47 -5.09 20.25
C VAL A 83 7.82 -3.85 20.86
N ARG A 84 8.37 -2.65 20.62
CA ARG A 84 7.81 -1.40 21.14
C ARG A 84 6.56 -0.94 20.38
N ASN A 85 6.53 -1.17 19.06
CA ASN A 85 5.49 -0.69 18.16
C ASN A 85 4.54 -1.79 17.67
N SER A 86 4.47 -2.91 18.39
CA SER A 86 3.65 -4.08 18.01
C SER A 86 2.20 -3.76 17.61
N PRO A 87 1.48 -2.79 18.21
CA PRO A 87 0.13 -2.46 17.76
C PRO A 87 0.07 -1.87 16.34
N GLU A 88 1.08 -1.08 15.96
CA GLU A 88 1.14 -0.39 14.67
C GLU A 88 1.62 -1.33 13.56
N ILE A 89 2.48 -2.30 13.91
CA ILE A 89 3.05 -3.26 12.96
C ILE A 89 2.15 -4.49 12.76
N LEU A 90 1.37 -4.86 13.79
CA LEU A 90 0.69 -6.16 13.89
C LEU A 90 -0.84 -6.04 14.04
N GLY A 91 -1.42 -4.86 13.77
CA GLY A 91 -2.86 -4.62 13.95
C GLY A 91 -3.34 -4.70 15.42
N GLY A 92 -2.43 -4.58 16.39
CA GLY A 92 -2.74 -4.67 17.82
C GLY A 92 -2.10 -5.87 18.53
N LYS A 93 -1.95 -5.76 19.85
CA LYS A 93 -1.33 -6.74 20.77
C LYS A 93 -1.95 -8.16 20.78
N SER A 94 -2.99 -8.44 20.01
CA SER A 94 -3.73 -9.72 20.06
C SER A 94 -3.24 -10.81 19.10
N ASN A 95 -2.32 -10.52 18.17
CA ASN A 95 -2.08 -11.42 17.01
C ASN A 95 -0.60 -11.79 16.73
N LYS A 96 0.31 -11.71 17.71
CA LYS A 96 1.73 -12.09 17.49
C LYS A 96 1.89 -13.54 16.99
N GLU A 97 1.00 -14.45 17.41
CA GLU A 97 1.01 -15.86 16.99
C GLU A 97 0.35 -16.12 15.63
N ASN A 98 -0.37 -15.14 15.07
CA ASN A 98 -1.09 -15.28 13.81
C ASN A 98 -0.31 -14.76 12.58
N ILE A 99 0.88 -14.19 12.79
CA ILE A 99 1.69 -13.63 11.71
C ILE A 99 2.56 -14.70 11.10
N ARG A 100 2.32 -15.00 9.82
CA ARG A 100 2.97 -16.10 9.10
C ARG A 100 4.34 -15.75 8.54
N TYR A 101 4.63 -14.46 8.38
CA TYR A 101 5.87 -13.96 7.78
C TYR A 101 6.47 -12.88 8.67
N TYR A 102 7.45 -13.27 9.49
CA TYR A 102 8.18 -12.37 10.38
C TYR A 102 9.70 -12.28 10.07
N GLU A 103 10.20 -13.10 9.14
CA GLU A 103 11.66 -13.19 8.99
C GLU A 103 12.21 -12.01 8.20
N LEU A 104 13.23 -11.37 8.79
CA LEU A 104 14.01 -10.35 8.10
C LEU A 104 14.69 -10.97 6.88
N PRO A 105 14.83 -10.23 5.78
CA PRO A 105 15.59 -10.73 4.64
C PRO A 105 17.05 -10.87 5.08
N THR A 106 17.64 -12.05 4.85
CA THR A 106 19.05 -12.34 5.21
C THR A 106 19.97 -12.37 3.99
N THR A 107 19.39 -12.32 2.79
CA THR A 107 20.08 -12.42 1.51
C THR A 107 19.86 -11.14 0.69
N ILE A 108 20.93 -10.68 0.05
CA ILE A 108 20.90 -9.54 -0.87
C ILE A 108 20.62 -9.99 -2.30
N ASN A 109 20.13 -9.08 -3.14
CA ASN A 109 19.87 -9.29 -4.57
C ASN A 109 18.87 -10.44 -4.85
N THR A 110 17.98 -10.74 -3.91
CA THR A 110 16.87 -11.64 -4.15
C THR A 110 15.94 -11.04 -5.21
N GLN A 111 15.50 -11.88 -6.14
CA GLN A 111 14.50 -11.51 -7.14
C GLN A 111 13.08 -11.85 -6.67
N GLU A 112 12.89 -12.17 -5.38
CA GLU A 112 11.57 -12.27 -4.78
C GLU A 112 11.02 -10.84 -4.62
N HIS A 113 10.51 -10.30 -5.72
CA HIS A 113 10.04 -8.93 -5.85
C HIS A 113 8.78 -8.59 -5.03
N GLY A 114 8.40 -9.47 -4.09
CA GLY A 114 7.36 -9.26 -3.10
C GLY A 114 7.98 -8.79 -1.79
N ASN A 115 8.38 -7.53 -1.73
CA ASN A 115 8.46 -6.74 -0.49
C ASN A 115 9.34 -7.23 0.67
N ASN A 116 10.14 -8.28 0.47
CA ASN A 116 11.14 -8.71 1.43
C ASN A 116 12.52 -8.61 0.78
N GLY A 117 13.28 -7.61 1.17
CA GLY A 117 14.53 -7.32 0.47
C GLY A 117 15.37 -6.26 1.15
N ILE A 118 16.64 -6.23 0.76
CA ILE A 118 17.61 -5.24 1.21
C ILE A 118 18.07 -4.49 -0.04
N ILE A 119 17.80 -3.19 -0.08
CA ILE A 119 18.23 -2.32 -1.16
C ILE A 119 19.09 -1.19 -0.62
N PHE A 120 20.02 -0.74 -1.45
CA PHE A 120 20.97 0.30 -1.12
C PHE A 120 20.98 1.37 -2.20
N GLY A 121 21.28 2.61 -1.80
CA GLY A 121 21.43 3.77 -2.67
C GLY A 121 21.57 5.04 -1.86
N ASP A 122 21.88 6.16 -2.50
CA ASP A 122 21.96 7.47 -1.84
C ASP A 122 20.54 8.06 -1.75
N LEU A 123 19.91 7.95 -0.58
CA LEU A 123 18.50 8.32 -0.37
C LEU A 123 18.36 9.79 0.00
N ASN A 124 19.35 10.36 0.68
CA ASN A 124 19.32 11.74 1.18
C ASN A 124 20.27 12.70 0.44
N ASN A 125 20.86 12.25 -0.68
CA ASN A 125 21.79 13.00 -1.53
C ASN A 125 23.04 13.50 -0.80
N ASP A 126 23.54 12.75 0.19
CA ASP A 126 24.76 13.10 0.93
C ASP A 126 26.03 12.43 0.37
N ASN A 127 25.91 11.77 -0.79
CA ASN A 127 26.93 10.95 -1.45
C ASN A 127 27.37 9.71 -0.65
N LYS A 128 26.59 9.29 0.34
CA LYS A 128 26.75 8.00 1.02
C LYS A 128 25.57 7.12 0.67
N ARG A 129 25.83 5.82 0.64
CA ARG A 129 24.77 4.84 0.40
C ARG A 129 24.10 4.47 1.71
N ASP A 130 22.80 4.70 1.73
CA ASP A 130 21.83 4.31 2.74
C ASP A 130 21.28 2.91 2.42
N CYS A 131 20.54 2.36 3.37
CA CYS A 131 19.96 1.03 3.28
C CYS A 131 18.47 1.09 3.63
N ILE A 132 17.63 0.48 2.81
CA ILE A 132 16.24 0.20 3.15
C ILE A 132 16.08 -1.31 3.21
N ILE A 133 15.53 -1.77 4.32
CA ILE A 133 15.10 -3.15 4.50
C ILE A 133 13.58 -3.16 4.40
N SER A 134 13.07 -3.75 3.33
CA SER A 134 11.64 -4.01 3.15
C SER A 134 11.31 -5.34 3.79
N VAL A 135 10.25 -5.40 4.61
CA VAL A 135 9.83 -6.62 5.28
C VAL A 135 8.32 -6.79 5.13
N PHE A 136 7.94 -7.87 4.45
CA PHE A 136 6.54 -8.28 4.30
C PHE A 136 6.03 -8.92 5.59
N ARG A 137 4.86 -8.47 6.06
CA ARG A 137 4.15 -8.99 7.23
C ARG A 137 2.72 -9.37 6.82
N SER A 138 2.25 -10.53 7.28
CA SER A 138 0.88 -10.97 7.04
C SER A 138 0.31 -11.74 8.23
N ASP A 139 -0.92 -11.41 8.63
CA ASP A 139 -1.71 -12.17 9.62
C ASP A 139 -2.67 -13.18 8.94
N GLY A 140 -2.53 -13.36 7.62
CA GLY A 140 -3.40 -14.19 6.79
C GLY A 140 -4.67 -13.49 6.26
N TYR A 141 -4.97 -12.28 6.74
CA TYR A 141 -6.07 -11.44 6.23
C TYR A 141 -5.59 -10.08 5.73
N ASN A 142 -4.65 -9.47 6.46
CA ASN A 142 -3.98 -8.24 6.11
C ASN A 142 -2.55 -8.55 5.71
N GLU A 143 -2.10 -7.88 4.66
CA GLU A 143 -0.73 -7.96 4.14
C GLU A 143 -0.18 -6.55 4.06
N VAL A 144 0.95 -6.30 4.72
CA VAL A 144 1.57 -4.98 4.80
C VAL A 144 3.08 -5.13 4.75
N THR A 145 3.73 -4.24 4.02
CA THR A 145 5.19 -4.13 4.04
C THR A 145 5.62 -2.96 4.87
N PHE A 146 6.67 -3.19 5.66
CA PHE A 146 7.36 -2.16 6.41
C PHE A 146 8.71 -1.88 5.77
N PHE A 147 9.10 -0.61 5.74
CA PHE A 147 10.36 -0.11 5.21
C PHE A 147 11.17 0.45 6.38
N TYR A 148 12.21 -0.27 6.79
CA TYR A 148 13.14 0.17 7.83
C TYR A 148 14.28 0.95 7.17
N VAL A 149 14.35 2.25 7.45
CA VAL A 149 15.24 3.19 6.77
C VAL A 149 16.49 3.42 7.60
N PHE A 150 17.61 2.88 7.12
CA PHE A 150 18.91 3.03 7.75
C PHE A 150 19.76 4.07 7.01
N ILE A 151 20.00 5.21 7.66
CA ILE A 151 20.84 6.27 7.10
C ILE A 151 22.31 6.09 7.52
N ASN A 152 23.20 6.30 6.57
CA ASN A 152 24.63 6.17 6.74
C ASN A 152 25.27 7.44 7.28
N HIS A 153 25.69 7.42 8.55
CA HIS A 153 26.38 8.53 9.19
C HIS A 153 27.91 8.43 9.09
N GLY A 154 28.42 7.69 8.10
CA GLY A 154 29.85 7.44 7.87
C GLY A 154 30.37 6.23 8.64
N ASP A 155 30.45 6.35 9.97
CA ASP A 155 30.97 5.30 10.84
C ASP A 155 29.89 4.29 11.29
N THR A 156 28.62 4.70 11.23
CA THR A 156 27.48 3.89 11.68
C THR A 156 26.30 4.05 10.73
N PHE A 157 25.43 3.04 10.71
CA PHE A 157 24.08 3.17 10.16
C PHE A 157 23.07 3.28 11.31
N LYS A 158 22.10 4.18 11.18
CA LYS A 158 21.04 4.38 12.18
C LYS A 158 19.68 4.19 11.55
N LEU A 159 18.80 3.48 12.24
CA LEU A 159 17.38 3.44 11.89
C LEU A 159 16.77 4.82 12.16
N GLU A 160 16.47 5.58 11.11
CA GLU A 160 15.90 6.93 11.21
C GLU A 160 14.38 6.91 11.06
N ASP A 161 13.84 5.99 10.24
CA ASP A 161 12.41 5.90 9.98
C ASP A 161 11.93 4.45 9.80
N VAL A 162 10.65 4.25 10.08
CA VAL A 162 9.91 3.03 9.73
C VAL A 162 8.57 3.43 9.15
N ALA A 163 8.42 3.25 7.85
CA ALA A 163 7.19 3.53 7.12
C ALA A 163 6.51 2.23 6.69
N ASN A 164 5.21 2.29 6.40
CA ASN A 164 4.49 1.24 5.70
C ASN A 164 3.98 1.70 4.33
N GLU A 165 3.49 0.78 3.51
CA GLU A 165 3.05 1.05 2.14
C GLU A 165 1.96 2.13 2.06
N ASN A 166 1.05 2.18 3.03
CA ASN A 166 0.00 3.20 3.05
C ASN A 166 0.54 4.61 3.34
N ASP A 167 1.70 4.72 4.00
CA ASP A 167 2.30 6.02 4.33
C ASP A 167 2.94 6.67 3.09
N ILE A 168 3.39 5.85 2.13
CA ILE A 168 4.27 6.30 1.04
C ILE A 168 3.70 6.09 -0.37
N CYS A 169 2.65 5.29 -0.54
CA CYS A 169 2.14 4.95 -1.88
C CYS A 169 1.37 6.09 -2.58
N GLY A 170 0.99 7.16 -1.89
CA GLY A 170 0.22 8.26 -2.51
C GLY A 170 -1.28 8.02 -2.64
N CYS A 171 -1.72 6.77 -2.48
CA CYS A 171 -3.11 6.37 -2.63
C CYS A 171 -3.97 6.81 -1.43
N LYS A 172 -5.17 7.31 -1.68
CA LYS A 172 -6.17 7.53 -0.63
C LYS A 172 -6.56 6.20 0.00
N LYS A 173 -6.82 6.23 1.30
CA LYS A 173 -7.25 5.05 2.04
C LYS A 173 -8.66 4.63 1.60
N GLU A 174 -8.78 3.42 1.08
CA GLU A 174 -10.05 2.72 0.91
C GLU A 174 -10.18 1.61 1.98
N SER A 175 -11.14 0.70 1.83
CA SER A 175 -11.35 -0.42 2.76
C SER A 175 -10.25 -1.49 2.69
N TRP A 176 -9.39 -1.46 1.68
CA TRP A 176 -8.30 -2.40 1.44
C TRP A 176 -6.95 -1.68 1.42
N PRO A 177 -5.85 -2.34 1.86
CA PRO A 177 -4.52 -1.72 1.89
C PRO A 177 -4.02 -1.43 0.47
N ASN A 178 -3.39 -0.27 0.28
CA ASN A 178 -2.72 0.03 -0.98
C ASN A 178 -1.30 -0.54 -0.95
N LEU A 179 -0.71 -0.71 -2.14
CA LEU A 179 0.56 -1.42 -2.30
C LEU A 179 1.64 -0.49 -2.85
N PHE A 180 2.89 -0.69 -2.41
CA PHE A 180 4.08 -0.06 -3.00
C PHE A 180 5.13 -1.14 -3.29
N ARG A 181 5.28 -1.54 -4.56
CA ARG A 181 6.07 -2.69 -5.02
C ARG A 181 7.24 -2.24 -5.89
N TYR A 182 8.17 -3.15 -6.15
CA TYR A 182 9.30 -2.93 -7.09
C TYR A 182 10.08 -1.67 -6.74
N GLN A 183 10.92 -1.76 -5.72
CA GLN A 183 11.59 -0.59 -5.16
C GLN A 183 13.05 -0.49 -5.62
N LYS A 184 13.50 0.73 -5.91
CA LYS A 184 14.92 1.08 -6.02
C LYS A 184 15.18 2.46 -5.41
N ILE A 185 16.40 2.70 -4.97
CA ILE A 185 16.85 4.03 -4.58
C ILE A 185 17.63 4.63 -5.75
N GLU A 186 17.19 5.78 -6.24
CA GLU A 186 17.79 6.45 -7.41
C GLU A 186 17.51 7.95 -7.33
N ASP A 187 18.51 8.77 -7.63
CA ASP A 187 18.43 10.25 -7.62
C ASP A 187 17.90 10.86 -6.31
N GLY A 188 18.21 10.26 -5.16
CA GLY A 188 17.72 10.75 -3.85
C GLY A 188 16.25 10.43 -3.56
N TYR A 189 15.66 9.48 -4.29
CA TYR A 189 14.30 9.02 -4.05
C TYR A 189 14.27 7.51 -3.86
N LEU A 190 13.40 7.05 -2.96
CA LEU A 190 12.87 5.70 -3.03
C LEU A 190 11.78 5.70 -4.12
N LYS A 191 12.08 5.11 -5.26
CA LYS A 191 11.15 5.00 -6.38
C LYS A 191 10.56 3.59 -6.43
N GLY A 192 9.30 3.49 -6.84
CA GLY A 192 8.64 2.21 -7.06
C GLY A 192 7.28 2.32 -7.71
N VAL A 193 6.53 1.23 -7.68
CA VAL A 193 5.20 1.13 -8.29
C VAL A 193 4.15 1.11 -7.18
N SER A 194 3.37 2.18 -7.09
CA SER A 194 2.16 2.18 -6.28
C SER A 194 1.03 1.49 -7.02
N GLN A 195 0.25 0.69 -6.29
CA GLN A 195 -0.97 0.08 -6.79
C GLN A 195 -2.12 0.51 -5.87
N CYS A 196 -3.03 1.33 -6.41
CA CYS A 196 -4.14 1.92 -5.68
C CYS A 196 -5.46 1.21 -5.99
N HIS A 197 -6.32 1.12 -4.99
CA HIS A 197 -7.69 0.69 -5.17
C HIS A 197 -8.60 1.80 -5.71
N HIS A 198 -9.55 1.43 -6.56
CA HIS A 198 -10.71 2.26 -6.91
C HIS A 198 -11.97 1.43 -7.19
N LYS A 199 -12.85 1.31 -6.19
CA LYS A 199 -14.12 0.56 -6.32
C LYS A 199 -13.91 -0.86 -6.86
N ASP A 200 -12.76 -1.45 -6.56
CA ASP A 200 -12.39 -2.75 -7.08
C ASP A 200 -13.23 -3.85 -6.42
N ALA A 201 -13.84 -4.70 -7.25
CA ALA A 201 -14.76 -5.73 -6.78
C ALA A 201 -14.06 -7.00 -6.28
N HIS A 202 -12.72 -7.10 -6.37
CA HIS A 202 -11.99 -8.36 -6.17
C HIS A 202 -10.58 -8.14 -5.59
N CYS A 203 -10.52 -7.58 -4.38
CA CYS A 203 -9.36 -7.53 -3.44
C CYS A 203 -7.99 -7.03 -3.95
N CYS A 204 -7.78 -6.85 -5.25
CA CYS A 204 -6.53 -6.43 -5.85
C CYS A 204 -6.66 -5.00 -6.38
N PRO A 205 -5.64 -4.16 -6.18
CA PRO A 205 -5.59 -2.83 -6.76
C PRO A 205 -5.45 -2.92 -8.27
N SER A 206 -6.09 -1.98 -8.97
CA SER A 206 -6.18 -1.98 -10.44
C SER A 206 -5.46 -0.80 -11.10
N LEU A 207 -5.11 0.22 -10.31
CA LEU A 207 -4.49 1.45 -10.79
C LEU A 207 -3.02 1.46 -10.43
N PHE A 208 -2.15 1.61 -11.42
CA PHE A 208 -0.71 1.53 -11.25
C PHE A 208 -0.06 2.87 -11.52
N PHE A 209 0.87 3.24 -10.65
CA PHE A 209 1.57 4.53 -10.70
C PHE A 209 3.07 4.34 -10.51
N ARG A 210 3.88 5.02 -11.32
CA ARG A 210 5.27 5.30 -10.98
C ARG A 210 5.26 6.29 -9.83
N THR A 211 5.86 5.93 -8.71
CA THR A 211 5.80 6.73 -7.48
C THR A 211 7.19 7.05 -6.99
N LYS A 212 7.39 8.30 -6.57
CA LYS A 212 8.59 8.79 -5.90
C LYS A 212 8.27 9.07 -4.45
N VAL A 213 9.18 8.67 -3.57
CA VAL A 213 9.12 8.89 -2.14
C VAL A 213 10.42 9.58 -1.74
N SER A 214 10.31 10.74 -1.14
CA SER A 214 11.45 11.53 -0.65
C SER A 214 11.77 11.16 0.79
N PHE A 215 13.03 11.28 1.19
CA PHE A 215 13.41 11.22 2.61
C PHE A 215 13.72 12.63 3.11
N THR A 216 12.76 13.23 3.82
CA THR A 216 12.83 14.61 4.31
C THR A 216 12.47 14.67 5.78
N ASP A 217 13.20 15.49 6.54
CA ASP A 217 13.03 15.63 7.99
C ASP A 217 13.07 14.30 8.76
N GLY A 218 13.92 13.38 8.30
CA GLY A 218 14.09 12.06 8.90
C GLY A 218 12.96 11.08 8.60
N LYS A 219 12.12 11.34 7.60
CA LYS A 219 10.97 10.48 7.25
C LYS A 219 10.84 10.25 5.76
N LEU A 220 10.40 9.05 5.39
CA LEU A 220 9.88 8.79 4.05
C LEU A 220 8.53 9.47 3.88
N GLN A 221 8.40 10.22 2.80
CA GLN A 221 7.18 10.95 2.46
C GLN A 221 6.92 10.80 0.96
N PHE A 222 5.69 10.44 0.62
CA PHE A 222 5.25 10.51 -0.77
C PHE A 222 5.56 11.89 -1.37
N ASP A 223 6.22 11.87 -2.51
CA ASP A 223 6.58 13.06 -3.27
C ASP A 223 5.61 13.23 -4.43
N SER A 224 5.61 12.29 -5.38
CA SER A 224 4.86 12.39 -6.62
C SER A 224 4.47 11.03 -7.19
N ALA A 225 3.45 11.01 -8.04
CA ALA A 225 3.00 9.83 -8.77
C ALA A 225 2.65 10.16 -10.23
N GLU A 226 3.04 9.30 -11.15
CA GLU A 226 2.68 9.33 -12.57
C GLU A 226 1.83 8.10 -12.90
N PHE A 227 0.62 8.33 -13.43
CA PHE A 227 -0.29 7.25 -13.81
C PHE A 227 0.28 6.42 -14.97
N VAL A 228 0.22 5.10 -14.83
CA VAL A 228 0.71 4.16 -15.84
C VAL A 228 -0.41 3.41 -16.51
N MET A 229 -1.25 2.72 -15.73
CA MET A 229 -2.30 1.87 -16.28
C MET A 229 -3.47 1.67 -15.30
N ASP A 230 -4.61 1.33 -15.88
CA ASP A 230 -5.82 0.89 -15.19
C ASP A 230 -6.22 -0.47 -15.77
N ASP A 231 -5.96 -1.54 -15.03
CA ASP A 231 -6.21 -2.93 -15.50
C ASP A 231 -7.71 -3.31 -15.47
N ALA A 232 -8.55 -2.42 -14.93
CA ALA A 232 -9.98 -2.60 -14.75
C ALA A 232 -10.84 -1.80 -15.75
N VAL A 233 -10.24 -1.20 -16.80
CA VAL A 233 -10.98 -0.41 -17.80
C VAL A 233 -12.08 -1.18 -18.53
N LYS A 234 -11.95 -2.51 -18.62
CA LYS A 234 -12.98 -3.41 -19.16
C LYS A 234 -14.24 -3.47 -18.30
N TYR A 235 -14.17 -3.06 -17.04
CA TYR A 235 -15.26 -3.14 -16.06
C TYR A 235 -15.78 -1.77 -15.64
N ARG A 236 -14.96 -0.73 -15.73
CA ARG A 236 -15.31 0.64 -15.34
C ARG A 236 -14.53 1.67 -16.14
N ALA A 237 -15.04 2.90 -16.21
CA ALA A 237 -14.20 4.01 -16.65
C ALA A 237 -13.02 4.24 -15.68
N THR A 238 -11.89 4.70 -16.22
CA THR A 238 -10.79 5.18 -15.39
C THR A 238 -11.25 6.38 -14.57
N PRO A 239 -11.05 6.36 -13.24
CA PRO A 239 -11.43 7.46 -12.38
C PRO A 239 -10.59 8.70 -12.63
N LYS A 240 -11.11 9.84 -12.17
CA LYS A 240 -10.30 11.05 -12.00
C LYS A 240 -9.19 10.77 -11.01
N LEU A 241 -7.93 11.03 -11.35
CA LEU A 241 -6.77 10.70 -10.52
C LEU A 241 -6.80 11.42 -9.17
N GLU A 242 -7.40 12.62 -9.11
CA GLU A 242 -7.61 13.41 -7.88
C GLU A 242 -8.54 12.71 -6.88
N SER A 243 -9.36 11.78 -7.35
CA SER A 243 -10.18 10.95 -6.48
C SER A 243 -9.40 9.80 -5.86
N ILE A 244 -8.20 9.48 -6.39
CA ILE A 244 -7.38 8.33 -6.00
C ILE A 244 -6.18 8.74 -5.17
N LEU A 245 -5.51 9.85 -5.50
CA LEU A 245 -4.30 10.30 -4.81
C LEU A 245 -4.61 11.39 -3.78
N TYR A 246 -3.96 11.37 -2.62
CA TYR A 246 -4.17 12.42 -1.60
C TYR A 246 -3.46 13.73 -1.96
N LYS A 247 -2.51 13.69 -2.90
CA LYS A 247 -1.81 14.85 -3.44
C LYS A 247 -1.50 14.59 -4.91
N LEU A 248 -1.92 15.51 -5.77
CA LEU A 248 -1.43 15.63 -7.13
C LEU A 248 -0.61 16.91 -7.16
N ASP A 249 0.61 16.83 -7.66
CA ASP A 249 1.38 18.01 -8.02
C ASP A 249 0.86 18.60 -9.34
#